data_AF-A0A1N7KQ16-F1
#
_entry.id   AF-A0A1N7KQ16-F1
#
_cell.length_a   1.000
_cell.length_b   1.000
_cell.length_c   1.000
_cell.angle_alpha   90.00
_cell.angle_beta   90.00
_cell.angle_gamma   90.00
#
_symmetry.space_group_name_H-M   'P 1'
#
loop_
_entity.id
_entity.type
_entity.pdbx_description
1 polymer ?
#
loop_
_entity_poly.entity_id
_entity_poly.type
_entity_poly.pdbx_seq_one_letter_code
_entity_poly.pdbx_strand_id
1 'polypeptide(L)'
;MLTDSQSPADADLIKDVTEADFMAEVIDGSLEVPVIVDFWAPWCGPCRQLGPALEAEVKAARGKVRMVKVNVDENQAIAAQLRVQSIPTVYAFFQGRPVDAFQGALPPSELKKFVEKLAAMAGDGGLADAIEAAEAMLAEGAVADAAETFAAILGEDPNIAEAHGGLVRAYIAAGDLDRAEGFLNAVPEKLAASAPVEAARAQLALARQAADAGPIAELEARVAADPDDHQARFDLAQAQHAAGDVAGAIDSLLELFRRDREWNEGAARAQLFTIFDALKPNDPLALKGRRRLSSMMFA
;
A
#
# COMPACT_ATOMS: atom_id res chain seq x y z
N MET A 1 35.00 6.92 21.96
CA MET A 1 33.83 7.82 21.89
C MET A 1 33.20 7.61 20.53
N LEU A 2 32.23 6.69 20.46
CA LEU A 2 31.39 6.49 19.29
C LEU A 2 30.03 7.04 19.70
N THR A 3 29.67 8.19 19.16
CA THR A 3 28.35 8.79 19.35
C THR A 3 27.37 8.01 18.48
N ASP A 4 26.59 7.15 19.13
CA ASP A 4 25.46 6.49 18.49
C ASP A 4 24.44 7.57 18.13
N SER A 5 24.15 7.70 16.84
CA SER A 5 23.27 8.74 16.32
C SER A 5 21.85 8.21 16.34
N GLN A 6 21.14 8.38 17.47
CA GLN A 6 19.72 8.02 17.60
C GLN A 6 18.86 8.96 16.75
N SER A 7 18.01 8.38 15.89
CA SER A 7 16.95 9.12 15.20
C SER A 7 15.85 9.54 16.18
N PRO A 8 15.15 10.68 15.98
CA PRO A 8 14.10 11.15 16.91
C PRO A 8 12.99 10.11 17.15
N ALA A 9 12.63 9.32 16.14
CA ALA A 9 11.65 8.25 16.24
C ALA A 9 12.11 7.08 17.14
N ASP A 10 13.43 6.83 17.26
CA ASP A 10 13.96 5.78 18.15
C ASP A 10 13.90 6.21 19.63
N ALA A 11 13.98 7.52 19.90
CA ALA A 11 13.95 8.07 21.26
C ALA A 11 12.55 8.03 21.89
N ASP A 12 11.49 8.02 21.07
CA ASP A 12 10.11 7.86 21.55
C ASP A 12 9.76 6.39 21.87
N LEU A 13 10.43 5.42 21.24
CA LEU A 13 10.15 3.99 21.42
C LEU A 13 10.83 3.37 22.64
N ILE A 14 12.03 3.86 23.00
CA ILE A 14 12.84 3.34 24.09
C ILE A 14 13.33 4.51 24.95
N LYS A 15 12.96 4.53 26.23
CA LYS A 15 13.39 5.58 27.16
C LYS A 15 13.65 5.09 28.58
N ASP A 16 14.55 5.76 29.27
CA ASP A 16 14.68 5.63 30.72
C ASP A 16 13.57 6.42 31.41
N VAL A 17 12.93 5.82 32.41
CA VAL A 17 11.83 6.44 33.16
C VAL A 17 12.07 6.37 34.66
N THR A 18 11.53 7.36 35.36
CA THR A 18 11.55 7.40 36.83
C THR A 18 10.23 6.95 37.43
N GLU A 19 10.18 6.84 38.76
CA GLU A 19 8.93 6.62 39.50
C GLU A 19 7.86 7.68 39.17
N ALA A 20 8.26 8.93 38.90
CA ALA A 20 7.33 10.00 38.58
C ALA A 20 6.65 9.80 37.21
N ASP A 21 7.38 9.20 36.26
CA ASP A 21 6.93 9.03 34.88
C ASP A 21 6.17 7.70 34.68
N PHE A 22 6.34 6.74 35.60
CA PHE A 22 5.85 5.36 35.44
C PHE A 22 4.34 5.28 35.14
N MET A 23 3.52 6.10 35.79
CA MET A 23 2.08 6.10 35.54
C MET A 23 1.74 6.51 34.10
N ALA A 24 2.30 7.63 33.63
CA ALA A 24 2.04 8.12 32.28
C ALA A 24 2.66 7.18 31.22
N GLU A 25 3.90 6.74 31.44
CA GLU A 25 4.68 6.07 30.40
C GLU A 25 4.43 4.57 30.32
N VAL A 26 4.04 3.95 31.43
CA VAL A 26 3.77 2.51 31.48
C VAL A 26 2.29 2.25 31.52
N ILE A 27 1.57 2.83 32.48
CA ILE A 27 0.16 2.48 32.68
C ILE A 27 -0.70 3.11 31.59
N ASP A 28 -0.67 4.43 31.45
CA ASP A 28 -1.46 5.14 30.44
C ASP A 28 -0.97 4.80 29.04
N GLY A 29 0.36 4.78 28.83
CA GLY A 29 0.95 4.36 27.55
C GLY A 29 0.56 2.95 27.11
N SER A 30 0.33 2.02 28.05
CA SER A 30 -0.09 0.66 27.73
C SER A 30 -1.53 0.54 27.23
N LEU A 31 -2.33 1.60 27.33
CA LEU A 31 -3.70 1.63 26.78
C LEU A 31 -3.69 1.70 25.25
N GLU A 32 -2.63 2.27 24.66
CA GLU A 32 -2.46 2.44 23.22
C GLU A 32 -1.70 1.25 22.62
N VAL A 33 -0.50 0.98 23.14
CA VAL A 33 0.40 -0.08 22.65
C VAL A 33 1.07 -0.79 23.83
N PRO A 34 1.39 -2.08 23.73
CA PRO A 34 2.11 -2.79 24.78
C PRO A 34 3.41 -2.08 25.18
N VAL A 35 3.65 -1.97 26.49
CA VAL A 35 4.85 -1.35 27.06
C VAL A 35 5.66 -2.40 27.81
N ILE A 36 6.89 -2.61 27.39
CA ILE A 36 7.89 -3.43 28.07
C ILE A 36 8.61 -2.57 29.10
N VAL A 37 8.80 -3.08 30.32
CA VAL A 37 9.56 -2.44 31.39
C VAL A 37 10.76 -3.33 31.73
N ASP A 38 11.97 -2.85 31.44
CA ASP A 38 13.23 -3.51 31.80
C ASP A 38 13.79 -2.93 33.11
N PHE A 39 13.75 -3.75 34.17
CA PHE A 39 14.34 -3.42 35.47
C PHE A 39 15.82 -3.82 35.49
N TRP A 40 16.70 -2.82 35.57
CA TRP A 40 18.14 -2.98 35.44
C TRP A 40 18.91 -2.18 36.50
N ALA A 41 20.23 -2.40 36.57
CA ALA A 41 21.16 -1.55 37.31
C ALA A 41 22.56 -1.58 36.68
N PRO A 42 23.42 -0.55 36.87
CA PRO A 42 24.74 -0.48 36.23
C PRO A 42 25.69 -1.64 36.57
N TRP A 43 25.56 -2.15 37.80
CA TRP A 43 26.37 -3.26 38.32
C TRP A 43 25.87 -4.64 37.84
N CYS A 44 24.70 -4.71 37.21
CA CYS A 44 24.11 -5.95 36.72
C CYS A 44 24.82 -6.44 35.44
N GLY A 45 25.67 -7.45 35.58
CA GLY A 45 26.37 -8.09 34.46
C GLY A 45 25.44 -8.61 33.35
N PRO A 46 24.41 -9.43 33.68
CA PRO A 46 23.48 -9.94 32.69
C PRO A 46 22.63 -8.86 31.98
N CYS A 47 22.28 -7.76 32.68
CA CYS A 47 21.50 -6.66 32.10
C CYS A 47 22.21 -6.02 30.90
N ARG A 48 23.55 -5.93 30.93
CA ARG A 48 24.35 -5.40 29.82
C ARG A 48 24.27 -6.25 28.54
N GLN A 49 23.86 -7.51 28.64
CA GLN A 49 23.62 -8.37 27.48
C GLN A 49 22.15 -8.31 27.05
N LEU A 50 21.23 -8.37 28.00
CA LEU A 50 19.79 -8.38 27.74
C LEU A 50 19.31 -7.06 27.12
N GLY A 51 19.68 -5.92 27.70
CA GLY A 51 19.16 -4.60 27.31
C GLY A 51 19.31 -4.34 25.81
N PRO A 52 20.53 -4.36 25.24
CA PRO A 52 20.73 -4.11 23.81
C PRO A 52 20.00 -5.13 22.90
N ALA A 53 19.89 -6.38 23.32
CA ALA A 53 19.20 -7.41 22.55
C ALA A 53 17.68 -7.17 22.54
N LEU A 54 17.10 -6.80 23.69
CA LEU A 54 15.69 -6.49 23.82
C LEU A 54 15.32 -5.19 23.09
N GLU A 55 16.16 -4.15 23.21
CA GLU A 55 16.02 -2.88 22.48
C GLU A 55 15.99 -3.12 20.95
N ALA A 56 16.82 -4.02 20.43
CA ALA A 56 16.83 -4.36 19.01
C ALA A 56 15.51 -4.98 18.53
N GLU A 57 14.94 -5.90 19.32
CA GLU A 57 13.64 -6.53 18.98
C GLU A 57 12.48 -5.52 19.08
N VAL A 58 12.51 -4.62 20.07
CA VAL A 58 11.51 -3.54 20.20
C VAL A 58 11.55 -2.61 18.99
N LYS A 59 12.74 -2.21 18.54
CA LYS A 59 12.89 -1.41 17.31
C LYS A 59 12.38 -2.17 16.08
N ALA A 60 12.63 -3.48 16.02
CA ALA A 60 12.13 -4.33 14.93
C ALA A 60 10.60 -4.44 14.92
N ALA A 61 9.92 -4.20 16.04
CA ALA A 61 8.46 -4.17 16.15
C ALA A 61 7.81 -2.88 15.63
N ARG A 62 8.59 -1.86 15.23
CA ARG A 62 8.12 -0.64 14.53
C ARG A 62 6.91 0.02 15.19
N GLY A 63 7.04 0.42 16.45
CA GLY A 63 5.97 1.12 17.17
C GLY A 63 4.84 0.24 17.71
N LYS A 64 4.74 -1.03 17.29
CA LYS A 64 3.75 -1.98 17.86
C LYS A 64 4.04 -2.36 19.31
N VAL A 65 5.23 -2.05 19.81
CA VAL A 65 5.64 -2.22 21.21
C VAL A 65 6.55 -1.05 21.59
N ARG A 66 6.39 -0.53 22.79
CA ARG A 66 7.31 0.43 23.41
C ARG A 66 8.11 -0.23 24.53
N MET A 67 9.23 0.35 24.88
CA MET A 67 10.06 -0.10 26.00
C MET A 67 10.45 1.07 26.89
N VAL A 68 10.38 0.84 28.19
CA VAL A 68 10.95 1.73 29.19
C VAL A 68 11.97 0.98 30.04
N LYS A 69 12.95 1.73 30.54
CA LYS A 69 14.04 1.22 31.35
C LYS A 69 13.97 1.85 32.73
N VAL A 70 13.98 1.02 33.76
CA VAL A 70 13.89 1.45 35.15
C VAL A 70 15.12 1.00 35.89
N ASN A 71 15.95 1.96 36.31
CA ASN A 71 17.07 1.70 37.20
C ASN A 71 16.55 1.43 38.62
N VAL A 72 16.75 0.21 39.12
CA VAL A 72 16.21 -0.20 40.44
C VAL A 72 16.92 0.47 41.63
N ASP A 73 18.14 0.98 41.44
CA ASP A 73 18.88 1.69 42.51
C ASP A 73 18.23 3.06 42.80
N GLU A 74 17.76 3.71 41.73
CA GLU A 74 17.15 5.05 41.75
C GLU A 74 15.63 5.00 41.99
N ASN A 75 14.98 3.91 41.60
CA ASN A 75 13.52 3.75 41.58
C ASN A 75 13.09 2.55 42.45
N GLN A 76 13.46 2.59 43.74
CA GLN A 76 13.27 1.47 44.67
C GLN A 76 11.80 1.21 45.02
N ALA A 77 10.96 2.25 45.09
CA ALA A 77 9.57 2.10 45.45
C ALA A 77 8.79 1.36 44.38
N ILE A 78 9.01 1.67 43.10
CA ILE A 78 8.33 0.96 42.00
C ILE A 78 8.83 -0.48 41.86
N ALA A 79 10.14 -0.71 42.04
CA ALA A 79 10.72 -2.05 42.05
C ALA A 79 10.11 -2.90 43.18
N ALA A 80 9.92 -2.32 44.37
CA ALA A 80 9.25 -2.98 45.49
C ALA A 80 7.76 -3.25 45.23
N GLN A 81 7.03 -2.27 44.67
CA GLN A 81 5.60 -2.41 44.34
C GLN A 81 5.35 -3.55 43.35
N LEU A 82 6.20 -3.67 42.32
CA LEU A 82 6.14 -4.74 41.32
C LEU A 82 6.84 -6.03 41.77
N ARG A 83 7.34 -6.06 43.01
CA ARG A 83 7.97 -7.23 43.63
C ARG A 83 9.17 -7.75 42.83
N VAL A 84 9.98 -6.84 42.29
CA VAL A 84 11.24 -7.17 41.63
C VAL A 84 12.24 -7.65 42.67
N GLN A 85 12.56 -8.95 42.66
CA GLN A 85 13.47 -9.59 43.63
C GLN A 85 14.87 -9.83 43.08
N SER A 86 15.02 -9.81 41.77
CA SER A 86 16.27 -10.04 41.05
C SER A 86 16.28 -9.21 39.77
N ILE A 87 17.48 -8.92 39.26
CA ILE A 87 17.65 -8.25 37.97
C ILE A 87 18.57 -9.05 37.04
N PRO A 88 18.33 -9.04 35.72
CA PRO A 88 17.23 -8.32 35.05
C PRO A 88 15.87 -8.98 35.30
N THR A 89 14.84 -8.15 35.44
CA THR A 89 13.43 -8.57 35.41
C THR A 89 12.73 -7.71 34.38
N VAL A 90 11.92 -8.35 33.53
CA VAL A 90 11.16 -7.65 32.49
C VAL A 90 9.68 -7.90 32.71
N TYR A 91 8.89 -6.83 32.71
CA TYR A 91 7.43 -6.89 32.68
C TYR A 91 6.91 -6.35 31.35
N ALA A 92 5.79 -6.88 30.87
CA ALA A 92 5.03 -6.29 29.79
C ALA A 92 3.65 -5.86 30.29
N PHE A 93 3.26 -4.64 29.97
CA PHE A 93 1.97 -4.05 30.28
C PHE A 93 1.16 -3.84 29.01
N PHE A 94 -0.13 -4.14 29.06
CA PHE A 94 -1.07 -3.80 28.00
C PHE A 94 -2.46 -3.64 28.61
N GLN A 95 -3.20 -2.61 28.17
CA GLN A 95 -4.51 -2.24 28.73
C GLN A 95 -4.45 -1.98 30.25
N GLY A 96 -3.43 -1.25 30.70
CA GLY A 96 -3.27 -0.80 32.08
C GLY A 96 -2.88 -1.88 33.09
N ARG A 97 -2.51 -3.08 32.62
CA ARG A 97 -2.20 -4.24 33.49
C ARG A 97 -1.01 -5.05 32.97
N PRO A 98 -0.28 -5.76 33.85
CA PRO A 98 0.76 -6.69 33.42
C PRO A 98 0.14 -7.86 32.66
N VAL A 99 0.67 -8.16 31.48
CA VAL A 99 0.21 -9.23 30.58
C VAL A 99 1.23 -10.34 30.39
N ASP A 100 2.51 -10.06 30.65
CA ASP A 100 3.58 -11.06 30.61
C ASP A 100 4.79 -10.59 31.44
N ALA A 101 5.68 -11.51 31.81
CA ALA A 101 6.92 -11.19 32.52
C ALA A 101 7.96 -12.32 32.41
N PHE A 102 9.24 -11.96 32.47
CA PHE A 102 10.32 -12.93 32.63
C PHE A 102 11.44 -12.39 33.52
N GLN A 103 12.27 -13.30 34.03
CA GLN A 103 13.43 -12.98 34.86
C GLN A 103 14.69 -13.61 34.28
N GLY A 104 15.82 -12.90 34.39
CA GLY A 104 17.10 -13.30 33.84
C GLY A 104 17.27 -12.96 32.36
N ALA A 105 18.43 -13.30 31.81
CA ALA A 105 18.72 -13.09 30.39
C ALA A 105 18.18 -14.26 29.57
N LEU A 106 17.28 -13.98 28.63
CA LEU A 106 16.76 -14.97 27.69
C LEU A 106 17.60 -15.06 26.42
N PRO A 107 17.59 -16.21 25.71
CA PRO A 107 18.18 -16.32 24.38
C PRO A 107 17.49 -15.39 23.37
N PRO A 108 18.20 -14.93 22.31
CA PRO A 108 17.62 -14.03 21.30
C PRO A 108 16.32 -14.53 20.65
N SER A 109 16.18 -15.84 20.44
CA SER A 109 14.98 -16.43 19.86
C SER A 109 13.76 -16.35 20.78
N GLU A 110 13.96 -16.32 22.10
CA GLU A 110 12.87 -16.15 23.07
C GLU A 110 12.50 -14.68 23.24
N LEU A 111 13.48 -13.76 23.18
CA LEU A 111 13.23 -12.31 23.16
C LEU A 111 12.39 -11.92 21.95
N LYS A 112 12.76 -12.40 20.77
CA LYS A 112 12.01 -12.19 19.54
C LYS A 112 10.55 -12.66 19.69
N LYS A 113 10.34 -13.89 20.16
CA LYS A 113 8.99 -14.43 20.40
C LYS A 113 8.19 -13.61 21.41
N PHE A 114 8.84 -13.14 22.46
CA PHE A 114 8.22 -12.31 23.49
C PHE A 114 7.72 -10.99 22.88
N VAL A 115 8.56 -10.29 22.13
CA VAL A 115 8.18 -9.03 21.48
C VAL A 115 7.14 -9.25 20.37
N GLU A 116 7.28 -10.29 19.54
CA GLU A 116 6.29 -10.63 18.50
C GLU A 116 4.90 -10.92 19.10
N LYS A 117 4.85 -11.66 20.22
CA LYS A 117 3.60 -11.92 20.94
C LYS A 117 2.94 -10.62 21.39
N LEU A 118 3.71 -9.68 21.94
CA LEU A 118 3.21 -8.38 22.38
C LEU A 118 2.76 -7.53 21.20
N ALA A 119 3.57 -7.43 20.14
CA ALA A 119 3.23 -6.69 18.93
C ALA A 119 1.90 -7.15 18.31
N ALA A 120 1.59 -8.46 18.38
CA ALA A 120 0.32 -9.00 17.92
C ALA A 120 -0.88 -8.57 18.79
N MET A 121 -0.67 -8.14 20.04
CA MET A 121 -1.73 -7.65 20.93
C MET A 121 -2.14 -6.21 20.64
N ALA A 122 -1.25 -5.40 20.03
CA ALA A 122 -1.50 -4.01 19.68
C ALA A 122 -2.56 -3.82 18.55
N GLY A 123 -3.04 -4.92 17.94
CA GLY A 123 -3.85 -4.85 16.73
C GLY A 123 -3.03 -4.37 15.54
N ASP A 124 -3.70 -3.87 14.50
CA ASP A 124 -3.03 -3.26 13.35
C ASP A 124 -2.64 -1.80 13.57
N GLY A 125 -2.79 -1.26 14.79
CA GLY A 125 -2.49 0.14 15.09
C GLY A 125 -3.46 1.14 14.45
N GLY A 126 -4.69 0.71 14.09
CA GLY A 126 -5.66 1.55 13.40
C GLY A 126 -5.41 1.68 11.90
N LEU A 127 -4.48 0.88 11.35
CA LEU A 127 -4.17 0.91 9.93
C LEU A 127 -5.35 0.45 9.06
N ALA A 128 -6.19 -0.49 9.51
CA ALA A 128 -7.42 -0.83 8.79
C ALA A 128 -8.39 0.36 8.72
N ASP A 129 -8.63 1.05 9.84
CA ASP A 129 -9.49 2.23 9.87
C ASP A 129 -8.92 3.34 8.97
N ALA A 130 -7.60 3.52 8.94
CA ALA A 130 -6.93 4.46 8.06
C ALA A 130 -7.08 4.09 6.57
N ILE A 131 -7.01 2.80 6.23
CA ILE A 131 -7.27 2.31 4.87
C ILE A 131 -8.72 2.61 4.47
N GLU A 132 -9.69 2.30 5.34
CA GLU A 132 -11.11 2.59 5.07
C GLU A 132 -11.34 4.10 4.86
N ALA A 133 -10.71 4.95 5.67
CA ALA A 133 -10.78 6.40 5.51
C ALA A 133 -10.15 6.86 4.18
N ALA A 134 -8.99 6.33 3.80
CA ALA A 134 -8.32 6.67 2.55
C ALA A 134 -9.13 6.23 1.31
N GLU A 135 -9.77 5.06 1.36
CA GLU A 135 -10.68 4.60 0.30
C GLU A 135 -11.91 5.52 0.18
N ALA A 136 -12.47 5.97 1.30
CA ALA A 136 -13.58 6.91 1.30
C ALA A 136 -13.19 8.25 0.67
N MET A 137 -12.02 8.82 1.05
CA MET A 137 -11.48 10.04 0.44
C MET A 137 -11.33 9.89 -1.08
N LEU A 138 -10.80 8.75 -1.54
CA LEU A 138 -10.64 8.49 -2.97
C LEU A 138 -11.99 8.40 -3.69
N ALA A 139 -12.98 7.75 -3.09
CA ALA A 139 -14.33 7.66 -3.64
C ALA A 139 -15.06 9.01 -3.72
N GLU A 140 -14.77 9.92 -2.79
CA GLU A 140 -15.29 11.29 -2.74
C GLU A 140 -14.54 12.25 -3.67
N GLY A 141 -13.45 11.80 -4.30
CA GLY A 141 -12.61 12.61 -5.19
C GLY A 141 -11.58 13.49 -4.46
N ALA A 142 -11.40 13.30 -3.15
CA ALA A 142 -10.32 13.90 -2.36
C ALA A 142 -8.99 13.16 -2.62
N VAL A 143 -8.55 13.18 -3.88
CA VAL A 143 -7.46 12.33 -4.39
C VAL A 143 -6.12 12.62 -3.70
N ALA A 144 -5.80 13.89 -3.44
CA ALA A 144 -4.54 14.28 -2.81
C ALA A 144 -4.46 13.77 -1.36
N ASP A 145 -5.52 13.96 -0.58
CA ASP A 145 -5.61 13.53 0.82
C ASP A 145 -5.57 11.99 0.93
N ALA A 146 -6.24 11.29 -0.01
CA ALA A 146 -6.19 9.83 -0.10
C ALA A 146 -4.76 9.34 -0.36
N ALA A 147 -4.05 9.95 -1.32
CA ALA A 147 -2.67 9.58 -1.65
C ALA A 147 -1.72 9.80 -0.45
N GLU A 148 -1.86 10.92 0.26
CA GLU A 148 -1.09 11.19 1.48
C GLU A 148 -1.36 10.14 2.56
N THR A 149 -2.63 9.80 2.79
CA THR A 149 -3.02 8.81 3.80
C THR A 149 -2.48 7.41 3.46
N PHE A 150 -2.62 6.95 2.21
CA PHE A 150 -2.02 5.68 1.79
C PHE A 150 -0.49 5.67 1.91
N ALA A 151 0.18 6.78 1.59
CA ALA A 151 1.63 6.90 1.76
C ALA A 151 2.04 6.84 3.23
N ALA A 152 1.28 7.46 4.15
CA ALA A 152 1.51 7.39 5.58
C ALA A 152 1.36 5.94 6.10
N ILE A 153 0.30 5.24 5.68
CA ILE A 153 0.08 3.81 6.02
C ILE A 153 1.28 2.95 5.59
N LEU A 154 1.82 3.19 4.40
CA LEU A 154 3.00 2.46 3.89
C LEU A 154 4.30 2.87 4.60
N GLY A 155 4.37 4.07 5.16
CA GLY A 155 5.45 4.51 6.03
C GLY A 155 5.50 3.69 7.32
N GLU A 156 4.33 3.38 7.89
CA GLU A 156 4.20 2.55 9.09
C GLU A 156 4.40 1.05 8.78
N ASP A 157 3.67 0.51 7.81
CA ASP A 157 3.83 -0.87 7.35
C ASP A 157 3.86 -0.98 5.82
N PRO A 158 5.05 -1.16 5.21
CA PRO A 158 5.18 -1.27 3.76
C PRO A 158 4.61 -2.57 3.19
N ASN A 159 4.09 -3.46 4.04
CA ASN A 159 3.58 -4.78 3.66
C ASN A 159 2.06 -4.82 3.46
N ILE A 160 1.39 -3.68 3.45
CA ILE A 160 -0.06 -3.56 3.27
C ILE A 160 -0.39 -3.42 1.79
N ALA A 161 -0.93 -4.49 1.19
CA ALA A 161 -1.23 -4.54 -0.23
C ALA A 161 -2.32 -3.54 -0.65
N GLU A 162 -3.32 -3.36 0.21
CA GLU A 162 -4.43 -2.44 0.04
C GLU A 162 -3.93 -1.00 -0.12
N ALA A 163 -2.96 -0.59 0.70
CA ALA A 163 -2.39 0.75 0.64
C ALA A 163 -1.54 0.98 -0.62
N HIS A 164 -0.78 -0.03 -1.08
CA HIS A 164 -0.10 0.03 -2.38
C HIS A 164 -1.09 0.21 -3.53
N GLY A 165 -2.13 -0.63 -3.57
CA GLY A 165 -3.18 -0.56 -4.60
C GLY A 165 -3.96 0.76 -4.54
N GLY A 166 -4.29 1.24 -3.35
CA GLY A 166 -4.96 2.52 -3.12
C GLY A 166 -4.13 3.72 -3.57
N LEU A 167 -2.84 3.77 -3.22
CA LEU A 167 -1.94 4.86 -3.60
C LEU A 167 -1.78 4.97 -5.12
N VAL A 168 -1.61 3.84 -5.80
CA VAL A 168 -1.53 3.80 -7.27
C VAL A 168 -2.84 4.31 -7.88
N ARG A 169 -3.99 3.89 -7.37
CA ARG A 169 -5.30 4.38 -7.82
C ARG A 169 -5.47 5.88 -7.60
N ALA A 170 -4.97 6.42 -6.50
CA ALA A 170 -4.97 7.86 -6.26
C ALA A 170 -4.13 8.61 -7.31
N TYR A 171 -2.94 8.12 -7.66
CA TYR A 171 -2.15 8.75 -8.73
C TYR A 171 -2.81 8.66 -10.11
N ILE A 172 -3.46 7.54 -10.43
CA ILE A 172 -4.28 7.42 -11.65
C ILE A 172 -5.40 8.46 -11.66
N ALA A 173 -6.12 8.61 -10.55
CA ALA A 173 -7.21 9.59 -10.42
C ALA A 173 -6.72 11.05 -10.50
N ALA A 174 -5.48 11.31 -10.09
CA ALA A 174 -4.82 12.61 -10.25
C ALA A 174 -4.32 12.87 -11.69
N GLY A 175 -4.39 11.86 -12.58
CA GLY A 175 -3.87 11.92 -13.94
C GLY A 175 -2.34 11.75 -14.04
N ASP A 176 -1.66 11.42 -12.94
CA ASP A 176 -0.21 11.22 -12.88
C ASP A 176 0.15 9.74 -13.12
N LEU A 177 -0.02 9.29 -14.37
CA LEU A 177 0.17 7.90 -14.77
C LEU A 177 1.62 7.43 -14.64
N ASP A 178 2.59 8.33 -14.87
CA ASP A 178 4.01 8.02 -14.73
C ASP A 178 4.39 7.77 -13.28
N ARG A 179 3.87 8.58 -12.35
CA ARG A 179 4.05 8.33 -10.92
C ARG A 179 3.36 7.03 -10.47
N ALA A 180 2.15 6.77 -10.95
CA ALA A 180 1.44 5.51 -10.67
C ALA A 180 2.26 4.29 -11.10
N GLU A 181 2.88 4.32 -12.29
CA GLU A 181 3.75 3.25 -12.79
C GLU A 181 5.01 3.10 -11.94
N GLY A 182 5.67 4.22 -11.61
CA GLY A 182 6.86 4.22 -10.77
C GLY A 182 6.61 3.55 -9.42
N PHE A 183 5.45 3.84 -8.79
CA PHE A 183 5.06 3.18 -7.55
C PHE A 183 4.77 1.69 -7.73
N LEU A 184 4.05 1.28 -8.78
CA LEU A 184 3.80 -0.15 -9.05
C LEU A 184 5.09 -0.95 -9.20
N ASN A 185 6.09 -0.39 -9.86
CA ASN A 185 7.39 -1.02 -10.05
C ASN A 185 8.20 -1.13 -8.73
N ALA A 186 7.87 -0.32 -7.72
CA ALA A 186 8.50 -0.34 -6.42
C ALA A 186 7.76 -1.22 -5.39
N VAL A 187 6.61 -1.80 -5.74
CA VAL A 187 5.85 -2.69 -4.84
C VAL A 187 6.71 -3.90 -4.46
N PRO A 188 6.80 -4.28 -3.17
CA PRO A 188 7.54 -5.48 -2.76
C PRO A 188 7.08 -6.74 -3.50
N GLU A 189 8.03 -7.57 -3.95
CA GLU A 189 7.75 -8.76 -4.77
C GLU A 189 6.69 -9.70 -4.15
N LYS A 190 6.72 -9.86 -2.82
CA LYS A 190 5.75 -10.68 -2.09
C LYS A 190 4.30 -10.19 -2.18
N LEU A 191 4.08 -8.91 -2.51
CA LEU A 191 2.77 -8.29 -2.68
C LEU A 191 2.39 -8.12 -4.17
N ALA A 192 3.32 -8.33 -5.10
CA ALA A 192 3.14 -7.97 -6.50
C ALA A 192 1.96 -8.67 -7.19
N ALA A 193 1.60 -9.87 -6.72
CA ALA A 193 0.48 -10.67 -7.21
C ALA A 193 -0.78 -10.60 -6.32
N SER A 194 -0.81 -9.68 -5.35
CA SER A 194 -1.99 -9.47 -4.50
C SER A 194 -3.13 -8.84 -5.30
N ALA A 195 -4.36 -9.18 -4.96
CA ALA A 195 -5.54 -8.68 -5.68
C ALA A 195 -5.62 -7.14 -5.77
N PRO A 196 -5.32 -6.35 -4.71
CA PRO A 196 -5.36 -4.89 -4.80
C PRO A 196 -4.31 -4.32 -5.78
N VAL A 197 -3.12 -4.92 -5.83
CA VAL A 197 -2.02 -4.47 -6.71
C VAL A 197 -2.30 -4.85 -8.16
N GLU A 198 -2.79 -6.06 -8.42
CA GLU A 198 -3.19 -6.49 -9.77
C GLU A 198 -4.34 -5.62 -10.32
N ALA A 199 -5.33 -5.28 -9.49
CA ALA A 199 -6.40 -4.39 -9.86
C ALA A 199 -5.89 -2.99 -10.23
N ALA A 200 -4.97 -2.43 -9.43
CA ALA A 200 -4.36 -1.14 -9.72
C ALA A 200 -3.50 -1.16 -11.01
N ARG A 201 -2.78 -2.26 -11.28
CA ARG A 201 -2.04 -2.44 -12.54
C ARG A 201 -2.95 -2.48 -13.74
N ALA A 202 -4.08 -3.20 -13.65
CA ALA A 202 -5.07 -3.24 -14.73
C ALA A 202 -5.68 -1.85 -14.99
N GLN A 203 -5.97 -1.09 -13.93
CA GLN A 203 -6.49 0.29 -14.06
C GLN A 203 -5.46 1.23 -14.69
N LEU A 204 -4.17 1.14 -14.32
CA LEU A 204 -3.12 1.93 -14.95
C LEU A 204 -3.00 1.63 -16.44
N ALA A 205 -3.03 0.34 -16.81
CA ALA A 205 -2.97 -0.07 -18.22
C ALA A 205 -4.13 0.52 -19.03
N LEU A 206 -5.34 0.51 -18.47
CA LEU A 206 -6.51 1.12 -19.10
C LEU A 206 -6.37 2.66 -19.21
N ALA A 207 -5.88 3.31 -18.15
CA ALA A 207 -5.67 4.76 -18.15
C ALA A 207 -4.63 5.20 -19.18
N ARG A 208 -3.53 4.44 -19.34
CA ARG A 208 -2.51 4.70 -20.37
C ARG A 208 -3.07 4.53 -21.77
N GLN A 209 -3.85 3.47 -22.02
CA GLN A 209 -4.52 3.29 -23.30
C GLN A 209 -5.44 4.47 -23.65
N ALA A 210 -6.16 5.01 -22.66
CA ALA A 210 -6.99 6.19 -22.87
C ALA A 210 -6.16 7.46 -23.14
N ALA A 211 -5.02 7.63 -22.49
CA ALA A 211 -4.14 8.78 -22.69
C ALA A 211 -3.40 8.74 -24.05
N ASP A 212 -2.86 7.58 -24.43
CA ASP A 212 -2.12 7.37 -25.68
C ASP A 212 -3.02 7.51 -26.90
N ALA A 213 -4.31 7.22 -26.75
CA ALA A 213 -5.28 7.38 -27.83
C ALA A 213 -5.63 8.85 -28.12
N GLY A 214 -5.12 9.84 -27.36
CA GLY A 214 -5.32 11.28 -27.63
C GLY A 214 -6.77 11.78 -27.45
N PRO A 215 -7.01 13.11 -27.48
CA PRO A 215 -8.35 13.65 -27.37
C PRO A 215 -9.19 13.23 -28.60
N ILE A 216 -10.32 12.56 -28.36
CA ILE A 216 -11.25 12.12 -29.42
C ILE A 216 -11.54 13.27 -30.41
N ALA A 217 -11.77 14.49 -29.90
CA ALA A 217 -12.06 15.66 -30.73
C ALA A 217 -10.92 16.05 -31.69
N GLU A 218 -9.65 15.89 -31.28
CA GLU A 218 -8.50 16.18 -32.14
C GLU A 218 -8.35 15.11 -33.23
N LEU A 219 -8.59 13.84 -32.88
CA LEU A 219 -8.56 12.74 -33.84
C LEU A 219 -9.72 12.81 -34.83
N GLU A 220 -10.92 13.18 -34.38
CA GLU A 220 -12.06 13.48 -35.27
C GLU A 220 -11.72 14.60 -36.24
N ALA A 221 -11.10 15.68 -35.75
CA ALA A 221 -10.67 16.80 -36.60
C ALA A 221 -9.61 16.37 -37.63
N ARG A 222 -8.64 15.53 -37.24
CA ARG A 222 -7.63 14.96 -38.15
C ARG A 222 -8.27 14.10 -39.23
N VAL A 223 -9.15 13.17 -38.84
CA VAL A 223 -9.85 12.28 -39.78
C VAL A 223 -10.81 13.06 -40.70
N ALA A 224 -11.38 14.16 -40.22
CA ALA A 224 -12.22 15.04 -41.04
C ALA A 224 -11.39 15.87 -42.04
N ALA A 225 -10.20 16.31 -41.64
CA ALA A 225 -9.28 17.06 -42.51
C ALA A 225 -8.61 16.18 -43.57
N ASP A 226 -8.23 14.95 -43.20
CA ASP A 226 -7.69 13.94 -44.10
C ASP A 226 -8.43 12.60 -43.91
N PRO A 227 -9.46 12.31 -44.73
CA PRO A 227 -10.19 11.06 -44.67
C PRO A 227 -9.37 9.80 -44.99
N ASP A 228 -8.15 9.94 -45.53
CA ASP A 228 -7.25 8.82 -45.80
C ASP A 228 -6.12 8.70 -44.77
N ASP A 229 -6.14 9.50 -43.68
CA ASP A 229 -5.30 9.30 -42.49
C ASP A 229 -5.79 8.06 -41.71
N HIS A 230 -5.34 6.90 -42.19
CA HIS A 230 -5.68 5.59 -41.62
C HIS A 230 -5.18 5.42 -40.20
N GLN A 231 -4.03 6.01 -39.85
CA GLN A 231 -3.50 5.97 -38.48
C GLN A 231 -4.41 6.75 -37.54
N ALA A 232 -4.77 8.00 -37.87
CA ALA A 232 -5.66 8.80 -37.04
C ALA A 232 -7.03 8.14 -36.84
N ARG A 233 -7.56 7.44 -37.86
CA ARG A 233 -8.83 6.72 -37.73
C ARG A 233 -8.71 5.49 -36.84
N PHE A 234 -7.57 4.79 -36.86
CA PHE A 234 -7.32 3.67 -35.95
C PHE A 234 -7.19 4.16 -34.51
N ASP A 235 -6.40 5.21 -34.29
CA ASP A 235 -6.23 5.85 -32.98
C ASP A 235 -7.59 6.34 -32.45
N LEU A 236 -8.43 6.92 -33.31
CA LEU A 236 -9.77 7.39 -32.96
C LEU A 236 -10.65 6.25 -32.45
N ALA A 237 -10.59 5.10 -33.12
CA ALA A 237 -11.34 3.95 -32.68
C ALA A 237 -10.85 3.41 -31.32
N GLN A 238 -9.54 3.45 -31.07
CA GLN A 238 -8.98 3.06 -29.77
C GLN A 238 -9.43 4.04 -28.67
N ALA A 239 -9.41 5.34 -28.95
CA ALA A 239 -9.87 6.38 -28.03
C ALA A 239 -11.36 6.24 -27.70
N GLN A 240 -12.20 6.04 -28.73
CA GLN A 240 -13.64 5.80 -28.57
C GLN A 240 -13.91 4.55 -27.73
N HIS A 241 -13.19 3.45 -27.98
CA HIS A 241 -13.35 2.22 -27.21
C HIS A 241 -12.93 2.40 -25.75
N ALA A 242 -11.79 3.07 -25.49
CA ALA A 242 -11.32 3.38 -24.15
C ALA A 242 -12.29 4.29 -23.38
N ALA A 243 -12.95 5.23 -24.08
CA ALA A 243 -13.99 6.10 -23.52
C ALA A 243 -15.37 5.41 -23.36
N GLY A 244 -15.50 4.13 -23.74
CA GLY A 244 -16.75 3.38 -23.66
C GLY A 244 -17.73 3.60 -24.84
N ASP A 245 -17.37 4.40 -25.84
CA ASP A 245 -18.11 4.53 -27.10
C ASP A 245 -17.76 3.38 -28.06
N VAL A 246 -18.24 2.19 -27.68
CA VAL A 246 -18.02 0.96 -28.46
C VAL A 246 -18.64 1.06 -29.86
N ALA A 247 -19.75 1.77 -30.01
CA ALA A 247 -20.42 1.93 -31.28
C ALA A 247 -19.58 2.79 -32.24
N GLY A 248 -19.08 3.94 -31.77
CA GLY A 248 -18.17 4.80 -32.53
C GLY A 248 -16.90 4.07 -32.94
N ALA A 249 -16.28 3.32 -32.02
CA ALA A 249 -15.08 2.53 -32.31
C ALA A 249 -15.29 1.51 -33.45
N ILE A 250 -16.42 0.79 -33.43
CA ILE A 250 -16.76 -0.16 -34.50
C ILE A 250 -16.96 0.57 -35.84
N ASP A 251 -17.63 1.72 -35.84
CA ASP A 251 -17.87 2.50 -37.06
C ASP A 251 -16.56 3.03 -37.67
N SER A 252 -15.67 3.57 -36.84
CA SER A 252 -14.34 4.04 -37.26
C SER A 252 -13.49 2.90 -37.87
N LEU A 253 -13.47 1.72 -37.25
CA LEU A 253 -12.71 0.57 -37.77
C LEU A 253 -13.32 -0.03 -39.04
N LEU A 254 -14.65 -0.07 -39.15
CA LEU A 254 -15.32 -0.53 -40.38
C LEU A 254 -15.05 0.42 -41.56
N GLU A 255 -15.04 1.73 -41.30
CA GLU A 255 -14.68 2.72 -42.34
C GLU A 255 -13.19 2.61 -42.71
N LEU A 256 -12.30 2.39 -41.75
CA LEU A 256 -10.89 2.11 -42.01
C LEU A 256 -10.73 0.87 -42.91
N PHE A 257 -11.37 -0.24 -42.54
CA PHE A 257 -11.34 -1.48 -43.31
C PHE A 257 -11.93 -1.32 -44.72
N ARG A 258 -12.98 -0.50 -44.88
CA ARG A 258 -13.59 -0.21 -46.18
C ARG A 258 -12.62 0.52 -47.12
N ARG A 259 -11.75 1.38 -46.58
CA ARG A 259 -10.78 2.14 -47.37
C ARG A 259 -9.54 1.33 -47.70
N ASP A 260 -8.97 0.67 -46.70
CA ASP A 260 -7.81 -0.20 -46.88
C ASP A 260 -7.91 -1.40 -45.94
N ARG A 261 -8.10 -2.57 -46.55
CA ARG A 261 -8.36 -3.84 -45.87
C ARG A 261 -7.10 -4.41 -45.23
N GLU A 262 -5.94 -4.08 -45.79
CA GLU A 262 -4.63 -4.64 -45.40
C GLU A 262 -3.74 -3.61 -44.69
N TRP A 263 -4.24 -2.38 -44.49
CA TRP A 263 -3.52 -1.35 -43.76
C TRP A 263 -3.05 -1.88 -42.41
N ASN A 264 -1.74 -1.71 -42.16
CA ASN A 264 -1.04 -2.19 -40.97
C ASN A 264 -1.31 -3.69 -40.68
N GLU A 265 -1.10 -4.55 -41.67
CA GLU A 265 -1.28 -6.00 -41.58
C GLU A 265 -2.72 -6.42 -41.20
N GLY A 266 -3.71 -5.61 -41.60
CA GLY A 266 -5.11 -5.84 -41.28
C GLY A 266 -5.49 -5.47 -39.84
N ALA A 267 -4.79 -4.52 -39.22
CA ALA A 267 -5.03 -4.05 -37.85
C ALA A 267 -6.51 -3.71 -37.58
N ALA A 268 -7.20 -3.08 -38.55
CA ALA A 268 -8.61 -2.72 -38.41
C ALA A 268 -9.50 -3.96 -38.16
N ARG A 269 -9.25 -5.04 -38.91
CA ARG A 269 -9.98 -6.30 -38.79
C ARG A 269 -9.65 -7.01 -37.48
N ALA A 270 -8.37 -7.05 -37.11
CA ALA A 270 -7.93 -7.66 -35.85
C ALA A 270 -8.59 -6.97 -34.66
N GLN A 271 -8.57 -5.63 -34.61
CA GLN A 271 -9.17 -4.85 -33.54
C GLN A 271 -10.69 -5.02 -33.47
N LEU A 272 -11.39 -5.10 -34.61
CA LEU A 272 -12.82 -5.39 -34.64
C LEU A 272 -13.13 -6.75 -33.99
N PHE A 273 -12.34 -7.79 -34.26
CA PHE A 273 -12.54 -9.09 -33.60
C PHE A 273 -12.30 -9.00 -32.10
N THR A 274 -11.24 -8.32 -31.66
CA THR A 274 -10.97 -8.09 -30.23
C THR A 274 -12.17 -7.42 -29.54
N ILE A 275 -12.76 -6.38 -30.14
CA ILE A 275 -13.95 -5.71 -29.61
C ILE A 275 -15.15 -6.67 -29.59
N PHE A 276 -15.40 -7.40 -30.68
CA PHE A 276 -16.54 -8.32 -30.76
C PHE A 276 -16.46 -9.49 -29.77
N ASP A 277 -15.25 -9.96 -29.47
CA ASP A 277 -15.02 -11.08 -28.55
C ASP A 277 -15.08 -10.64 -27.08
N ALA A 278 -14.81 -9.36 -26.80
CA ALA A 278 -15.00 -8.75 -25.49
C ALA A 278 -16.49 -8.51 -25.14
N LEU A 279 -17.37 -8.43 -26.15
CA LEU A 279 -18.81 -8.21 -25.97
C LEU A 279 -19.57 -9.52 -25.72
N LYS A 280 -20.77 -9.42 -25.14
CA LYS A 280 -21.64 -10.58 -24.88
C LYS A 280 -22.02 -11.29 -26.20
N PRO A 281 -22.25 -12.62 -26.20
CA PRO A 281 -22.52 -13.39 -27.43
C PRO A 281 -23.67 -12.87 -28.32
N ASN A 282 -24.68 -12.23 -27.72
CA ASN A 282 -25.85 -11.67 -28.41
C ASN A 282 -25.89 -10.14 -28.36
N ASP A 283 -24.74 -9.48 -28.16
CA ASP A 283 -24.68 -8.02 -28.14
C ASP A 283 -25.12 -7.42 -29.49
N PRO A 284 -26.09 -6.49 -29.50
CA PRO A 284 -26.59 -5.89 -30.74
C PRO A 284 -25.51 -5.19 -31.58
N LEU A 285 -24.51 -4.55 -30.95
CA LEU A 285 -23.42 -3.87 -31.65
C LEU A 285 -22.49 -4.88 -32.31
N ALA A 286 -22.12 -5.95 -31.60
CA ALA A 286 -21.29 -7.03 -32.16
C ALA A 286 -21.98 -7.71 -33.34
N LEU A 287 -23.28 -8.03 -33.22
CA LEU A 287 -24.05 -8.65 -34.31
C LEU A 287 -24.14 -7.76 -35.55
N LYS A 288 -24.42 -6.46 -35.36
CA LYS A 288 -24.49 -5.48 -36.47
C LYS A 288 -23.11 -5.27 -37.10
N GLY A 289 -22.06 -5.14 -36.29
CA GLY A 289 -20.67 -4.97 -36.72
C GLY A 289 -20.16 -6.16 -37.53
N ARG A 290 -20.30 -7.38 -37.01
CA ARG A 290 -19.93 -8.63 -37.70
C ARG A 290 -20.62 -8.77 -39.07
N ARG A 291 -21.92 -8.41 -39.15
CA ARG A 291 -22.67 -8.44 -40.42
C ARG A 291 -22.10 -7.47 -41.45
N ARG A 292 -21.79 -6.23 -41.03
CA ARG A 292 -21.20 -5.21 -41.91
C ARG A 292 -19.80 -5.61 -42.37
N LEU A 293 -18.94 -6.06 -41.45
CA LEU A 293 -17.60 -6.56 -41.79
C LEU A 293 -17.67 -7.71 -42.79
N SER A 294 -18.53 -8.70 -42.56
CA SER A 294 -18.74 -9.82 -43.48
C SER A 294 -19.20 -9.34 -44.87
N SER A 295 -20.16 -8.42 -44.93
CA SER A 295 -20.61 -7.87 -46.22
C SER A 295 -19.49 -7.15 -46.98
N MET A 296 -18.61 -6.44 -46.27
CA MET A 296 -17.44 -5.78 -46.88
C MET A 296 -16.37 -6.79 -47.29
N MET A 297 -16.26 -7.92 -46.58
CA MET A 297 -15.30 -8.97 -46.90
C MET A 297 -15.62 -9.70 -48.22
N PHE A 298 -16.90 -9.85 -48.54
CA PHE A 298 -17.39 -10.63 -49.68
C PHE A 298 -18.02 -9.79 -50.80
N ALA A 299 -18.01 -8.46 -50.68
CA ALA A 299 -18.28 -7.52 -51.77
C ALA A 299 -16.99 -7.22 -52.54
#